data_AF-A0A2E3JC71-F1
#
_entry.id   AF-A0A2E3JC71-F1
#
_cell.length_a   1.000
_cell.length_b   1.000
_cell.length_c   1.000
_cell.angle_alpha   90.00
_cell.angle_beta   90.00
_cell.angle_gamma   90.00
#
_symmetry.space_group_name_H-M   'P 1'
#
loop_
_entity.id
_entity.type
_entity.pdbx_description
1 polymer ?
#
loop_
_entity_poly.entity_id
_entity_poly.type
_entity_poly.pdbx_seq_one_letter_code
_entity_poly.pdbx_strand_id
1 'polypeptide(L)'
;MGKASSEKKIARAERVGATSGPSERRAIGYPSAVALVIVLGLALVVFARATRDAEASPTLQDHWHAAYGVWDCVSESFLSPFQSEFDPEGIHSHQDGLIHIHPFTSSVTGKQARMSVFLNAMGASLSSEKLELPGGSSIDADVECNGEKAVMQIVRWSDAFVGGDPTEIILEDLEDVRFLNDREAFTIARAPLGAEIPLPNSIGNLEGVLGGRSGPGIEPPNTTNVPGPQDFGVELE
;
A
#
# COMPACT_ATOMS: atom_id res chain seq x y z
N MET A 1 0.19 -101.24 -25.99
CA MET A 1 -0.49 -100.36 -26.97
C MET A 1 -0.37 -98.92 -26.46
N GLY A 2 0.55 -98.12 -27.03
CA GLY A 2 0.80 -96.76 -26.59
C GLY A 2 -0.27 -95.79 -27.08
N LYS A 3 -0.79 -94.93 -26.19
CA LYS A 3 -1.53 -93.72 -26.56
C LYS A 3 -0.64 -92.53 -26.19
N ALA A 4 0.01 -91.94 -27.19
CA ALA A 4 0.69 -90.67 -27.03
C ALA A 4 -0.38 -89.60 -26.75
N SER A 5 -0.43 -89.12 -25.50
CA SER A 5 -1.39 -88.11 -25.07
C SER A 5 -1.11 -86.77 -25.78
N SER A 6 -2.17 -86.20 -26.34
CA SER A 6 -2.26 -84.90 -27.03
C SER A 6 -1.76 -83.73 -26.16
N GLU A 7 -1.61 -83.94 -24.85
CA GLU A 7 -1.15 -82.95 -23.86
C GLU A 7 0.19 -82.31 -24.22
N LYS A 8 1.13 -83.06 -24.83
CA LYS A 8 2.45 -82.51 -25.19
C LYS A 8 2.41 -81.54 -26.38
N LYS A 9 1.36 -81.60 -27.22
CA LYS A 9 1.18 -80.68 -28.35
C LYS A 9 0.43 -79.41 -27.94
N ILE A 10 -0.43 -79.48 -26.92
CA ILE A 10 -1.15 -78.33 -26.38
C ILE A 10 -0.21 -77.44 -25.54
N ALA A 11 0.69 -78.05 -24.75
CA ALA A 11 1.70 -77.32 -23.98
C ALA A 11 2.71 -76.53 -24.84
N ARG A 12 2.87 -76.90 -26.13
CA ARG A 12 3.73 -76.16 -27.07
C ARG A 12 2.99 -75.00 -27.75
N ALA A 13 1.65 -75.03 -27.80
CA ALA A 13 0.85 -73.94 -28.35
C ALA A 13 0.67 -72.79 -27.33
N GLU A 14 0.51 -73.09 -26.03
CA GLU A 14 0.46 -72.05 -24.99
C GLU A 14 1.80 -71.32 -24.82
N ARG A 15 2.93 -71.98 -25.09
CA ARG A 15 4.26 -71.35 -24.96
C ARG A 15 4.62 -70.41 -26.13
N VAL A 16 3.88 -70.46 -27.23
CA VAL A 16 4.12 -69.63 -28.42
C VAL A 16 3.26 -68.36 -28.42
N GLY A 17 2.16 -68.33 -27.65
CA GLY A 17 1.34 -67.12 -27.45
C GLY A 17 1.83 -66.21 -26.32
N ALA A 18 2.78 -66.67 -25.49
CA ALA A 18 3.35 -65.91 -24.38
C ALA A 18 4.58 -65.07 -24.78
N THR A 19 4.81 -64.84 -26.07
CA THR A 19 5.74 -63.79 -26.51
C THR A 19 5.06 -62.46 -26.30
N SER A 20 5.45 -61.83 -25.20
CA SER A 20 5.27 -60.42 -24.86
C SER A 20 5.13 -59.59 -26.15
N GLY A 21 3.93 -59.04 -26.37
CA GLY A 21 3.78 -57.92 -27.29
C GLY A 21 4.75 -56.81 -26.86
N PRO A 22 5.13 -55.89 -27.77
CA PRO A 22 6.07 -54.83 -27.42
C PRO A 22 5.53 -54.16 -26.17
N SER A 23 6.28 -54.23 -25.06
CA SER A 23 5.95 -53.46 -23.88
C SER A 23 5.98 -52.02 -24.34
N GLU A 24 4.82 -51.41 -24.52
CA GLU A 24 4.71 -50.01 -24.81
C GLU A 24 5.49 -49.33 -23.69
N ARG A 25 6.67 -48.77 -24.02
CA ARG A 25 7.54 -48.17 -23.03
C ARG A 25 6.70 -47.06 -22.44
N ARG A 26 6.18 -47.28 -21.22
CA ARG A 26 5.33 -46.31 -20.53
C ARG A 26 6.07 -44.98 -20.61
N ALA A 27 5.53 -44.03 -21.37
CA ALA A 27 6.20 -42.78 -21.64
C ALA A 27 6.15 -41.95 -20.36
N ILE A 28 7.01 -42.27 -19.39
CA ILE A 28 7.06 -41.67 -18.06
C ILE A 28 7.60 -40.23 -18.15
N GLY A 29 8.34 -39.89 -19.20
CA GLY A 29 8.90 -38.55 -19.39
C GLY A 29 7.85 -37.43 -19.39
N TYR A 30 6.77 -37.59 -20.17
CA TYR A 30 5.69 -36.60 -20.22
C TYR A 30 4.95 -36.41 -18.88
N PRO A 31 4.40 -37.45 -18.23
CA PRO A 31 3.74 -37.30 -16.94
C PRO A 31 4.70 -36.84 -15.83
N SER A 32 5.99 -37.19 -15.87
CA SER A 32 6.99 -36.66 -14.94
C SER A 32 7.24 -35.17 -15.15
N ALA A 33 7.33 -34.70 -16.40
CA ALA A 33 7.45 -33.27 -16.70
C ALA A 33 6.20 -32.49 -16.23
N VAL A 34 5.00 -33.04 -16.48
CA VAL A 34 3.74 -32.46 -16.00
C VAL A 34 3.69 -32.40 -14.47
N ALA A 35 4.07 -33.48 -13.79
CA ALA A 35 4.11 -33.52 -12.33
C ALA A 35 5.09 -32.49 -11.75
N LEU A 36 6.26 -32.33 -12.38
CA LEU A 36 7.26 -31.33 -11.97
C LEU A 36 6.73 -29.89 -12.12
N VAL A 37 6.05 -29.58 -13.23
CA VAL A 37 5.41 -28.27 -13.42
C VAL A 37 4.34 -28.00 -12.36
N ILE A 38 3.51 -29.00 -12.03
CA ILE A 38 2.50 -28.87 -10.98
C ILE A 38 3.13 -28.61 -9.62
N VAL A 39 4.18 -29.36 -9.25
CA VAL A 39 4.90 -29.17 -7.98
C VAL A 39 5.55 -27.79 -7.90
N LEU A 40 6.22 -27.35 -8.97
CA LEU A 40 6.81 -26.01 -9.05
C LEU A 40 5.74 -24.92 -8.95
N GLY A 41 4.63 -25.07 -9.67
CA GLY A 41 3.51 -24.14 -9.61
C GLY A 41 2.92 -24.03 -8.21
N LEU A 42 2.69 -25.16 -7.53
CA LEU A 42 2.22 -25.18 -6.14
C LEU A 42 3.25 -24.56 -5.18
N ALA A 43 4.54 -24.86 -5.35
CA ALA A 43 5.60 -24.28 -4.55
C ALA A 43 5.66 -22.75 -4.70
N LEU A 44 5.52 -22.23 -5.92
CA LEU A 44 5.44 -20.78 -6.18
C LEU A 44 4.18 -20.16 -5.54
N VAL A 45 3.02 -20.81 -5.63
CA VAL A 45 1.79 -20.31 -4.98
C VAL A 45 1.92 -20.30 -3.46
N VAL A 46 2.51 -21.34 -2.87
CA VAL A 46 2.77 -21.42 -1.42
C VAL A 46 3.77 -20.35 -0.99
N PHE A 47 4.86 -20.20 -1.73
CA PHE A 47 5.86 -19.15 -1.49
C PHE A 47 5.22 -17.77 -1.55
N ALA A 48 4.51 -17.45 -2.65
CA ALA A 48 3.83 -16.18 -2.81
C ALA A 48 2.80 -15.89 -1.73
N ARG A 49 2.12 -16.92 -1.19
CA ARG A 49 1.21 -16.74 -0.04
C ARG A 49 1.95 -16.55 1.28
N ALA A 50 3.05 -17.27 1.50
CA ALA A 50 3.84 -17.18 2.72
C ALA A 50 4.62 -15.88 2.83
N THR A 51 5.00 -15.29 1.69
CA THR A 51 5.67 -13.99 1.61
C THR A 51 4.70 -12.84 1.34
N ARG A 52 3.38 -13.10 1.34
CA ARG A 52 2.40 -12.02 1.26
C ARG A 52 2.29 -11.42 2.65
N ASP A 53 2.73 -10.19 2.81
CA ASP A 53 2.39 -9.44 4.01
C ASP A 53 0.86 -9.35 4.09
N ALA A 54 0.30 -9.74 5.24
CA ALA A 54 -1.10 -9.47 5.50
C ALA A 54 -1.22 -7.94 5.46
N GLU A 55 -2.00 -7.43 4.50
CA GLU A 55 -2.23 -5.99 4.34
C GLU A 55 -2.80 -5.46 5.65
N ALA A 56 -1.94 -4.84 6.47
CA ALA A 56 -2.34 -4.32 7.76
C ALA A 56 -3.26 -3.12 7.52
N SER A 57 -4.20 -2.90 8.43
CA SER A 57 -5.14 -1.80 8.35
C SER A 57 -5.62 -1.47 9.75
N PRO A 58 -5.91 -0.19 10.03
CA PRO A 58 -6.34 0.21 11.35
C PRO A 58 -7.71 -0.40 11.68
N THR A 59 -7.90 -0.72 12.95
CA THR A 59 -9.12 -1.23 13.56
C THR A 59 -9.61 -0.28 14.65
N LEU A 60 -10.81 -0.51 15.19
CA LEU A 60 -11.44 0.35 16.22
C LEU A 60 -10.66 0.47 17.56
N GLN A 61 -9.55 -0.24 17.73
CA GLN A 61 -8.73 -0.21 18.95
C GLN A 61 -7.30 0.27 18.69
N ASP A 62 -6.98 0.59 17.44
CA ASP A 62 -5.65 1.00 17.04
C ASP A 62 -5.48 2.51 17.18
N HIS A 63 -4.22 2.92 17.39
CA HIS A 63 -3.78 4.32 17.31
C HIS A 63 -2.56 4.34 16.40
N TRP A 64 -2.76 4.69 15.14
CA TRP A 64 -1.69 4.79 14.14
C TRP A 64 -1.36 6.25 13.88
N HIS A 65 -0.12 6.47 13.47
CA HIS A 65 0.41 7.76 13.10
C HIS A 65 1.16 7.62 11.79
N ALA A 66 0.93 8.53 10.85
CA ALA A 66 1.74 8.65 9.65
C ALA A 66 2.24 10.09 9.52
N ALA A 67 3.50 10.28 9.14
CA ALA A 67 3.97 11.61 8.76
C ALA A 67 3.41 11.97 7.39
N TYR A 68 2.98 13.21 7.19
CA TYR A 68 2.60 13.69 5.86
C TYR A 68 3.06 15.12 5.61
N GLY A 69 3.19 15.45 4.32
CA GLY A 69 3.41 16.80 3.85
C GLY A 69 2.80 17.02 2.47
N VAL A 70 2.44 18.25 2.17
CA VAL A 70 2.03 18.66 0.83
C VAL A 70 3.20 19.41 0.19
N TRP A 71 3.84 18.82 -0.82
CA TRP A 71 4.98 19.41 -1.51
C TRP A 71 4.53 20.11 -2.80
N ASP A 72 4.95 21.36 -2.97
CA ASP A 72 4.69 22.13 -4.18
C ASP A 72 6.00 22.49 -4.88
N CYS A 73 6.18 21.98 -6.10
CA CYS A 73 7.33 22.30 -6.92
C CYS A 73 7.39 23.76 -7.40
N VAL A 74 6.28 24.51 -7.37
CA VAL A 74 6.27 25.93 -7.76
C VAL A 74 6.92 26.79 -6.67
N SER A 75 6.61 26.52 -5.40
CA SER A 75 7.21 27.21 -4.25
C SER A 75 8.49 26.55 -3.74
N GLU A 76 8.83 25.36 -4.26
CA GLU A 76 9.91 24.49 -3.79
C GLU A 76 9.88 24.27 -2.27
N SER A 77 8.67 24.07 -1.74
CA SER A 77 8.45 23.97 -0.31
C SER A 77 7.27 23.08 0.06
N PHE A 78 7.25 22.67 1.33
CA PHE A 78 6.06 22.09 1.93
C PHE A 78 5.07 23.20 2.31
N LEU A 79 3.79 23.00 1.98
CA LEU A 79 2.72 23.83 2.49
C LEU A 79 2.53 23.61 4.00
N SER A 80 1.86 24.56 4.65
CA SER A 80 1.47 24.43 6.05
C SER A 80 0.62 23.16 6.24
N PRO A 81 0.93 22.31 7.24
CA PRO A 81 0.11 21.16 7.56
C PRO A 81 -1.33 21.55 7.87
N PHE A 82 -2.25 20.64 7.56
CA PHE A 82 -3.67 20.85 7.79
C PHE A 82 -4.01 20.73 9.28
N GLN A 83 -5.09 21.42 9.68
CA GLN A 83 -5.64 21.38 11.02
C GLN A 83 -7.13 21.06 10.98
N SER A 84 -7.59 20.21 11.88
CA SER A 84 -9.01 19.97 12.13
C SER A 84 -9.26 20.03 13.63
N GLU A 85 -10.31 20.75 14.01
CA GLU A 85 -10.80 20.83 15.39
C GLU A 85 -11.95 19.83 15.64
N PHE A 86 -12.39 19.13 14.61
CA PHE A 86 -13.55 18.26 14.65
C PHE A 86 -13.20 16.87 14.11
N ASP A 87 -13.23 15.87 14.99
CA ASP A 87 -12.91 14.49 14.65
C ASP A 87 -14.04 13.52 15.07
N PRO A 88 -15.11 13.42 14.28
CA PRO A 88 -16.20 12.50 14.56
C PRO A 88 -15.89 11.05 14.18
N GLU A 89 -14.91 10.82 13.29
CA GLU A 89 -14.66 9.49 12.70
C GLU A 89 -13.43 8.78 13.29
N GLY A 90 -12.49 9.53 13.88
CA GLY A 90 -11.23 9.02 14.42
C GLY A 90 -10.06 9.19 13.46
N ILE A 91 -10.04 10.25 12.65
CA ILE A 91 -8.93 10.58 11.74
C ILE A 91 -8.79 12.08 11.55
N HIS A 92 -7.62 12.63 11.87
CA HIS A 92 -7.37 14.08 11.82
C HIS A 92 -5.87 14.44 11.83
N SER A 93 -5.57 15.73 11.75
CA SER A 93 -4.25 16.33 11.95
C SER A 93 -4.33 17.59 12.82
N HIS A 94 -3.25 17.88 13.56
CA HIS A 94 -3.15 19.01 14.50
C HIS A 94 -2.15 20.07 14.04
N GLN A 95 -2.00 20.29 12.74
CA GLN A 95 -0.99 21.18 12.16
C GLN A 95 0.47 20.77 12.45
N ASP A 96 0.67 19.54 12.92
CA ASP A 96 1.97 18.95 13.23
C ASP A 96 2.53 18.12 12.05
N GLY A 97 1.82 18.08 10.93
CA GLY A 97 2.20 17.27 9.78
C GLY A 97 2.08 15.77 10.04
N LEU A 98 1.26 15.36 11.00
CA LEU A 98 0.92 13.96 11.26
C LEU A 98 -0.55 13.67 10.91
N ILE A 99 -0.78 12.50 10.34
CA ILE A 99 -2.09 11.88 10.23
C ILE A 99 -2.27 11.01 11.48
N HIS A 100 -3.18 11.41 12.37
CA HIS A 100 -3.60 10.60 13.51
C HIS A 100 -4.77 9.74 13.10
N ILE A 101 -4.67 8.42 13.29
CA ILE A 101 -5.71 7.46 12.94
C ILE A 101 -6.05 6.64 14.17
N HIS A 102 -7.20 6.90 14.76
CA HIS A 102 -7.73 6.23 15.95
C HIS A 102 -9.24 6.01 15.78
N PRO A 103 -9.63 5.01 14.95
CA PRO A 103 -10.99 4.89 14.43
C PRO A 103 -12.07 4.77 15.50
N PHE A 104 -13.07 5.66 15.47
CA PHE A 104 -14.30 5.53 16.28
C PHE A 104 -15.42 4.80 15.56
N THR A 105 -15.34 4.75 14.23
CA THR A 105 -16.33 4.10 13.38
C THR A 105 -15.65 3.24 12.31
N SER A 106 -16.43 2.43 11.59
CA SER A 106 -15.88 1.59 10.51
C SER A 106 -15.35 2.40 9.32
N SER A 107 -15.75 3.67 9.14
CA SER A 107 -15.33 4.55 8.03
C SER A 107 -13.82 4.75 7.95
N VAL A 108 -13.11 4.56 9.06
CA VAL A 108 -11.66 4.71 9.17
C VAL A 108 -10.96 3.36 9.44
N THR A 109 -11.61 2.23 9.14
CA THR A 109 -11.04 0.90 9.39
C THR A 109 -10.83 0.11 8.10
N GLY A 110 -9.90 -0.85 8.13
CA GLY A 110 -9.77 -1.84 7.05
C GLY A 110 -9.53 -1.19 5.68
N LYS A 111 -10.40 -1.48 4.72
CA LYS A 111 -10.35 -0.91 3.36
C LYS A 111 -10.87 0.52 3.26
N GLN A 112 -11.56 1.01 4.29
CA GLN A 112 -12.12 2.36 4.32
C GLN A 112 -11.11 3.38 4.86
N ALA A 113 -10.05 2.92 5.54
CA ALA A 113 -8.93 3.75 5.95
C ALA A 113 -8.07 4.16 4.73
N ARG A 114 -8.48 5.26 4.07
CA ARG A 114 -7.86 5.78 2.85
C ARG A 114 -7.66 7.30 2.91
N MET A 115 -6.80 7.79 2.03
CA MET A 115 -6.39 9.19 1.95
C MET A 115 -7.58 10.15 1.81
N SER A 116 -8.61 9.82 1.03
CA SER A 116 -9.81 10.66 0.93
C SER A 116 -10.54 10.86 2.25
N VAL A 117 -10.57 9.87 3.14
CA VAL A 117 -11.22 10.02 4.46
C VAL A 117 -10.44 11.02 5.31
N PHE A 118 -9.10 10.95 5.28
CA PHE A 118 -8.26 11.95 5.92
C PHE A 118 -8.47 13.34 5.33
N LEU A 119 -8.33 13.50 4.00
CA LEU A 119 -8.47 14.79 3.35
C LEU A 119 -9.84 15.42 3.60
N ASN A 120 -10.92 14.64 3.51
CA ASN A 120 -12.27 15.10 3.82
C ASN A 120 -12.39 15.58 5.27
N ALA A 121 -11.77 14.88 6.24
CA ALA A 121 -11.74 15.31 7.65
C ALA A 121 -10.96 16.62 7.84
N MET A 122 -10.05 16.96 6.92
CA MET A 122 -9.34 18.23 6.88
C MET A 122 -10.04 19.33 6.06
N GLY A 123 -11.18 19.02 5.42
CA GLY A 123 -11.84 19.93 4.49
C GLY A 123 -11.07 20.12 3.17
N ALA A 124 -10.27 19.13 2.79
CA ALA A 124 -9.48 19.06 1.56
C ALA A 124 -9.98 17.93 0.65
N SER A 125 -9.59 17.96 -0.63
CA SER A 125 -9.86 16.87 -1.58
C SER A 125 -8.72 16.73 -2.58
N LEU A 126 -8.45 15.51 -3.05
CA LEU A 126 -7.35 15.23 -3.99
C LEU A 126 -7.86 14.43 -5.18
N SER A 127 -7.50 14.87 -6.38
CA SER A 127 -7.67 14.14 -7.63
C SER A 127 -6.38 14.17 -8.45
N SER A 128 -6.37 13.53 -9.61
CA SER A 128 -5.26 13.63 -10.57
C SER A 128 -5.09 15.04 -11.14
N GLU A 129 -6.12 15.88 -11.07
CA GLU A 129 -6.14 17.22 -11.66
C GLU A 129 -5.76 18.31 -10.67
N LYS A 130 -6.03 18.14 -9.37
CA LYS A 130 -5.77 19.16 -8.35
C LYS A 130 -5.83 18.62 -6.93
N LEU A 131 -5.26 19.37 -6.00
CA LEU A 131 -5.55 19.29 -4.57
C LEU A 131 -6.33 20.54 -4.15
N GLU A 132 -7.56 20.36 -3.70
CA GLU A 132 -8.31 21.40 -3.00
C GLU A 132 -7.84 21.45 -1.54
N LEU A 133 -7.39 22.62 -1.13
CA LEU A 133 -6.89 22.88 0.21
C LEU A 133 -8.04 23.23 1.16
N PRO A 134 -7.83 23.06 2.48
CA PRO A 134 -8.77 23.59 3.47
C PRO A 134 -9.06 25.08 3.21
N GLY A 135 -10.32 25.49 3.34
CA GLY A 135 -10.73 26.87 3.04
C GLY A 135 -11.00 27.17 1.56
N GLY A 136 -10.83 26.21 0.65
CA GLY A 136 -11.38 26.24 -0.71
C GLY A 136 -10.44 26.78 -1.80
N SER A 137 -9.19 27.12 -1.47
CA SER A 137 -8.15 27.32 -2.49
C SER A 137 -7.72 25.97 -3.10
N SER A 138 -7.05 25.96 -4.25
CA SER A 138 -6.52 24.73 -4.84
C SER A 138 -5.14 24.92 -5.43
N ILE A 139 -4.37 23.83 -5.47
CA ILE A 139 -3.19 23.70 -6.32
C ILE A 139 -3.53 22.75 -7.47
N ASP A 140 -3.42 23.24 -8.69
CA ASP A 140 -3.76 22.47 -9.89
C ASP A 140 -2.51 21.75 -10.43
N ALA A 141 -2.73 20.58 -11.02
CA ALA A 141 -1.78 19.91 -11.91
C ALA A 141 -1.54 20.74 -13.19
N ASP A 142 -0.69 20.24 -14.08
CA ASP A 142 -0.36 20.84 -15.37
C ASP A 142 0.22 22.27 -15.32
N VAL A 143 0.65 22.70 -14.12
CA VAL A 143 1.52 23.87 -13.95
C VAL A 143 2.95 23.53 -14.35
N GLU A 144 3.73 24.54 -14.76
CA GLU A 144 5.13 24.34 -15.08
C GLU A 144 6.00 24.43 -13.83
N CYS A 145 6.80 23.40 -13.62
CA CYS A 145 7.87 23.36 -12.62
C CYS A 145 9.17 23.05 -13.33
N ASN A 146 10.11 24.00 -13.29
CA ASN A 146 11.41 23.87 -13.98
C ASN A 146 11.30 23.50 -15.47
N GLY A 147 10.25 23.99 -16.15
CA GLY A 147 10.01 23.74 -17.58
C GLY A 147 9.31 22.41 -17.91
N GLU A 148 8.94 21.63 -16.89
CA GLU A 148 8.19 20.39 -17.04
C GLU A 148 6.79 20.51 -16.41
N LYS A 149 5.82 19.78 -16.96
CA LYS A 149 4.46 19.78 -16.43
C LYS A 149 4.38 18.95 -15.15
N ALA A 150 3.87 19.56 -14.09
CA ALA A 150 3.64 18.90 -12.81
C ALA A 150 2.36 18.07 -12.84
N VAL A 151 2.35 16.95 -12.13
CA VAL A 151 1.18 16.12 -11.88
C VAL A 151 0.91 16.04 -10.38
N MET A 152 -0.31 15.67 -10.00
CA MET A 152 -0.61 15.25 -8.64
C MET A 152 -0.17 13.79 -8.43
N GLN A 153 0.56 13.53 -7.36
CA GLN A 153 1.01 12.19 -6.99
C GLN A 153 1.15 12.04 -5.49
N ILE A 154 1.06 10.81 -4.99
CA ILE A 154 1.37 10.47 -3.59
C ILE A 154 2.63 9.61 -3.57
N VAL A 155 3.62 10.04 -2.79
CA VAL A 155 4.84 9.28 -2.54
C VAL A 155 4.75 8.67 -1.15
N ARG A 156 4.91 7.34 -1.04
CA ARG A 156 4.78 6.59 0.20
C ARG A 156 6.13 5.99 0.61
N TRP A 157 6.41 6.04 1.90
CA TRP A 157 7.40 5.22 2.58
C TRP A 157 6.72 4.33 3.62
N SER A 158 7.02 3.04 3.61
CA SER A 158 6.40 2.07 4.52
C SER A 158 6.78 2.26 5.99
N ASP A 159 7.91 2.92 6.26
CA ASP A 159 8.35 3.32 7.60
C ASP A 159 9.15 4.63 7.50
N ALA A 160 8.65 5.69 8.15
CA ALA A 160 9.19 7.04 8.14
C ALA A 160 10.63 7.11 8.71
N PHE A 161 11.00 6.22 9.62
CA PHE A 161 12.32 6.23 10.27
C PHE A 161 13.39 5.49 9.48
N VAL A 162 12.99 4.63 8.54
CA VAL A 162 13.92 3.99 7.61
C VAL A 162 14.35 5.02 6.55
N GLY A 163 13.39 5.81 6.05
CA GLY A 163 13.63 6.82 5.02
C GLY A 163 14.22 6.23 3.73
N GLY A 164 14.97 7.06 2.98
CA GLY A 164 15.58 6.67 1.71
C GLY A 164 14.63 6.76 0.53
N ASP A 165 14.79 5.86 -0.44
CA ASP A 165 13.93 5.81 -1.63
C ASP A 165 12.47 5.47 -1.25
N PRO A 166 11.48 6.05 -1.94
CA PRO A 166 10.08 5.75 -1.67
C PRO A 166 9.76 4.29 -1.96
N THR A 167 8.90 3.72 -1.11
CA THR A 167 8.39 2.36 -1.30
C THR A 167 7.42 2.31 -2.48
N GLU A 168 6.68 3.39 -2.71
CA GLU A 168 5.69 3.47 -3.78
C GLU A 168 5.48 4.93 -4.22
N ILE A 169 5.29 5.11 -5.53
CA ILE A 169 4.85 6.37 -6.13
C ILE A 169 3.52 6.09 -6.81
N ILE A 170 2.48 6.83 -6.41
CA ILE A 170 1.09 6.58 -6.79
C ILE A 170 0.61 7.76 -7.63
N LEU A 171 0.14 7.48 -8.85
CA LEU A 171 -0.27 8.47 -9.85
C LEU A 171 -1.77 8.45 -10.16
N GLU A 172 -2.45 7.37 -9.77
CA GLU A 172 -3.86 7.10 -10.06
C GLU A 172 -4.57 6.73 -8.77
N ASP A 173 -5.89 6.85 -8.74
CA ASP A 173 -6.74 6.52 -7.59
C ASP A 173 -6.22 7.12 -6.27
N LEU A 174 -5.72 8.37 -6.34
CA LEU A 174 -5.06 9.06 -5.22
C LEU A 174 -5.96 9.16 -3.98
N GLU A 175 -7.27 9.23 -4.18
CA GLU A 175 -8.29 9.24 -3.12
C GLU A 175 -8.40 7.91 -2.36
N ASP A 176 -8.01 6.80 -2.98
CA ASP A 176 -8.16 5.45 -2.47
C ASP A 176 -6.87 4.88 -1.88
N VAL A 177 -5.80 5.68 -1.82
CA VAL A 177 -4.54 5.31 -1.18
C VAL A 177 -4.78 4.91 0.27
N ARG A 178 -4.53 3.64 0.60
CA ARG A 178 -4.80 3.06 1.92
C ARG A 178 -3.70 3.37 2.94
N PHE A 179 -4.05 3.34 4.22
CA PHE A 179 -3.07 3.28 5.30
C PHE A 179 -2.76 1.81 5.60
N LEU A 180 -1.52 1.42 5.35
CA LEU A 180 -1.10 0.02 5.37
C LEU A 180 -0.31 -0.34 6.61
N ASN A 181 0.33 0.64 7.26
CA ASN A 181 1.06 0.41 8.50
C ASN A 181 1.00 1.64 9.42
N ASP A 182 1.24 1.40 10.71
CA ASP A 182 1.66 2.48 11.59
C ASP A 182 3.06 2.96 11.17
N ARG A 183 3.33 4.26 11.36
CA ARG A 183 4.62 4.93 11.08
C ARG A 183 4.95 5.10 9.60
N GLU A 184 3.96 5.05 8.71
CA GLU A 184 4.16 5.41 7.30
C GLU A 184 4.53 6.89 7.15
N ALA A 185 5.09 7.24 5.99
CA ALA A 185 5.22 8.63 5.57
C ALA A 185 4.62 8.85 4.17
N PHE A 186 3.99 10.00 3.97
CA PHE A 186 3.32 10.37 2.73
C PHE A 186 3.67 11.79 2.30
N THR A 187 4.17 11.95 1.07
CA THR A 187 4.21 13.28 0.44
C THR A 187 3.13 13.35 -0.63
N ILE A 188 2.14 14.22 -0.44
CA ILE A 188 1.19 14.61 -1.49
C ILE A 188 1.89 15.68 -2.32
N ALA A 189 2.35 15.33 -3.51
CA ALA A 189 3.18 16.19 -4.31
C ALA A 189 2.44 16.72 -5.54
N ARG A 190 2.59 18.03 -5.77
CA ARG A 190 2.54 18.60 -7.10
C ARG A 190 3.97 18.68 -7.62
N ALA A 191 4.34 17.81 -8.55
CA ALA A 191 5.69 17.76 -9.12
C ALA A 191 5.71 17.05 -10.49
N PRO A 192 6.68 17.34 -11.37
CA PRO A 192 6.88 16.57 -12.59
C PRO A 192 7.07 15.07 -12.33
N LEU A 193 6.74 14.25 -13.33
CA LEU A 193 6.98 12.81 -13.27
C LEU A 193 8.47 12.52 -13.15
N GLY A 194 8.85 11.67 -12.19
CA GLY A 194 10.25 11.31 -11.95
C GLY A 194 11.06 12.37 -11.19
N ALA A 195 10.45 13.46 -10.74
CA ALA A 195 11.09 14.41 -9.85
C ALA A 195 11.46 13.75 -8.51
N GLU A 196 12.57 14.19 -7.92
CA GLU A 196 12.95 13.79 -6.56
C GLU A 196 12.05 14.53 -5.56
N ILE A 197 11.15 13.79 -4.92
CA ILE A 197 10.18 14.33 -3.97
C ILE A 197 10.68 14.08 -2.55
N PRO A 198 10.84 15.13 -1.72
CA PRO A 198 11.38 14.96 -0.38
C PRO A 198 10.41 14.22 0.54
N LEU A 199 10.99 13.53 1.53
CA LEU A 199 10.29 13.05 2.71
C LEU A 199 9.63 14.23 3.45
N PRO A 200 8.47 14.02 4.10
CA PRO A 200 7.84 15.06 4.92
C PRO A 200 8.79 15.60 5.99
N ASN A 201 8.81 16.92 6.17
CA ASN A 201 9.61 17.57 7.22
C ASN A 201 9.09 17.30 8.64
N SER A 202 7.91 16.69 8.78
CA SER A 202 7.23 16.35 10.03
C SER A 202 7.62 15.00 10.64
N ILE A 203 8.53 14.23 10.01
CA ILE A 203 8.93 12.90 10.50
C ILE A 203 9.42 12.94 11.96
N GLY A 204 10.13 14.00 12.36
CA GLY A 204 10.59 14.16 13.75
C GLY A 204 9.45 14.24 14.77
N ASN A 205 8.27 14.73 14.38
CA ASN A 205 7.11 14.81 15.28
C ASN A 205 6.54 13.42 15.58
N LEU A 206 6.76 12.45 14.68
CA LEU A 206 6.32 11.08 14.84
C LEU A 206 6.96 10.41 16.08
N GLU A 207 8.22 10.73 16.40
CA GLU A 207 8.88 10.23 17.62
C GLU A 207 8.14 10.66 18.90
N GLY A 208 7.66 11.92 18.93
CA GLY A 208 6.97 12.49 20.07
C GLY A 208 5.66 11.78 20.43
N VAL A 209 4.95 11.27 19.41
CA VAL A 209 3.64 10.61 19.58
C VAL A 209 3.74 9.10 19.74
N LEU A 210 4.79 8.46 19.23
CA LEU A 210 5.00 7.01 19.35
C LEU A 210 5.58 6.58 20.70
N GLY A 211 6.18 7.49 21.48
CA GLY A 211 6.74 7.13 22.77
C GLY A 211 7.56 8.21 23.46
N GLY A 212 6.89 9.09 24.20
CA GLY A 212 7.49 10.03 25.14
C GLY A 212 6.90 9.97 26.54
N ARG A 213 6.60 8.79 27.11
CA ARG A 213 6.36 8.65 28.56
C ARG A 213 7.70 8.72 29.32
N SER A 214 8.35 9.88 29.26
CA SER A 214 9.59 10.23 29.99
C SER A 214 9.71 11.75 30.17
N GLY A 215 8.60 12.45 30.39
CA GLY A 215 8.55 13.88 30.74
C GLY A 215 7.26 14.18 31.50
N PRO A 216 7.20 15.26 32.31
CA PRO A 216 5.95 15.66 32.95
C PRO A 216 4.92 15.89 31.85
N GLY A 217 3.76 15.22 31.96
CA GLY A 217 2.76 15.18 30.91
C GLY A 217 2.46 16.58 30.36
N ILE A 218 2.53 16.71 29.04
CA ILE A 218 2.05 17.92 28.37
C ILE A 218 0.55 18.00 28.67
N GLU A 219 0.14 19.05 29.39
CA GLU A 219 -1.27 19.37 29.55
C GLU A 219 -1.87 19.58 28.15
N PRO A 220 -3.07 19.04 27.87
CA PRO A 220 -3.72 19.26 26.58
C PRO A 220 -3.82 20.78 26.32
N PRO A 221 -3.54 21.23 25.08
CA PRO A 221 -3.53 22.65 24.76
C PRO A 221 -4.89 23.27 25.08
N ASN A 222 -4.86 24.39 25.79
CA ASN A 222 -6.07 25.14 26.13
C ASN A 222 -6.65 25.77 24.87
N THR A 223 -7.76 25.22 24.37
CA THR A 223 -8.41 25.61 23.09
C THR A 223 -9.16 26.95 23.14
N THR A 224 -8.99 27.75 24.20
CA THR A 224 -9.79 28.97 24.39
C THR A 224 -9.28 30.23 23.68
N ASN A 225 -8.19 30.17 22.89
CA ASN A 225 -7.63 31.35 22.20
C ASN A 225 -6.96 31.02 20.84
N VAL A 226 -7.67 30.43 19.87
CA VAL A 226 -7.14 30.23 18.50
C VAL A 226 -7.88 31.12 17.49
N PRO A 227 -7.17 31.91 16.66
CA PRO A 227 -7.73 32.75 15.59
C PRO A 227 -8.49 31.95 14.52
N GLY A 228 -9.39 32.63 13.79
CA GLY A 228 -10.33 32.05 12.82
C GLY A 228 -9.73 31.43 11.54
N PRO A 229 -10.56 31.23 10.48
CA PRO A 229 -10.25 30.41 9.30
C PRO A 229 -8.87 30.67 8.70
N GLN A 230 -8.15 29.59 8.39
CA GLN A 230 -6.79 29.62 7.85
C GLN A 230 -6.81 30.29 6.47
N ASP A 231 -6.21 31.48 6.38
CA ASP A 231 -5.97 32.20 5.13
C ASP A 231 -4.66 31.69 4.52
N PHE A 232 -4.77 30.97 3.40
CA PHE A 232 -3.61 30.44 2.67
C PHE A 232 -2.93 31.48 1.77
N GLY A 233 -3.32 32.76 1.86
CA GLY A 233 -2.46 33.89 1.48
C GLY A 233 -1.90 33.84 0.06
N VAL A 234 -2.68 33.39 -0.92
CA VAL A 234 -2.26 33.45 -2.32
C VAL A 234 -2.69 34.82 -2.87
N GLU A 235 -1.72 35.72 -3.00
CA GLU A 235 -1.91 37.05 -3.57
C GLU A 235 -2.32 36.88 -5.05
N LEU A 236 -3.57 37.18 -5.37
CA LEU A 236 -4.09 37.18 -6.74
C LEU A 236 -3.69 38.51 -7.39
N GLU A 237 -2.71 38.49 -8.31
CA GLU A 237 -2.50 39.55 -9.30
C GLU A 237 -3.46 39.43 -10.48
#